data_AF-A0A6L9J9T9-F1
#
_entry.id   AF-A0A6L9J9T9-F1
#
_cell.length_a   1.000
_cell.length_b   1.000
_cell.length_c   1.000
_cell.angle_alpha   90.00
_cell.angle_beta   90.00
_cell.angle_gamma   90.00
#
_symmetry.space_group_name_H-M   'P 1'
#
loop_
_entity.id
_entity.type
_entity.pdbx_description
1 polymer ?
#
loop_
_entity_poly.entity_id
_entity_poly.type
_entity_poly.pdbx_seq_one_letter_code
_entity_poly.pdbx_strand_id
1 'polypeptide(L)'
;MRRVLAVCLVVSLVWGMGLGSESPAAAQTGPGRVDVFVEQNLATGAASIYFVDALTGLSRVVSVENGRDFTLVGDYVLYQTQQTGLVLRATADGRTEPHPFIQRAAGIQSVRWVVSPDR
;
A
#
# COMPACT_ATOMS: atom_id res chain seq x y z
N MET A 1 41.29 -61.77 30.91
CA MET A 1 42.20 -61.79 29.76
C MET A 1 41.47 -61.21 28.55
N ARG A 2 42.21 -60.41 27.76
CA ARG A 2 41.86 -59.79 26.46
C ARG A 2 40.96 -58.54 26.45
N ARG A 3 41.65 -57.44 26.17
CA ARG A 3 41.21 -56.10 25.76
C ARG A 3 40.64 -56.14 24.34
N VAL A 4 39.57 -55.41 24.05
CA VAL A 4 39.20 -54.91 22.70
C VAL A 4 38.58 -53.53 22.92
N LEU A 5 39.38 -52.47 22.82
CA LEU A 5 39.58 -51.58 21.66
C LEU A 5 38.39 -50.65 21.38
N ALA A 6 38.67 -49.36 21.59
CA ALA A 6 37.81 -48.22 21.31
C ALA A 6 37.51 -48.09 19.83
N VAL A 7 36.27 -47.70 19.49
CA VAL A 7 35.96 -46.97 18.26
C VAL A 7 35.01 -45.83 18.63
N CYS A 8 35.57 -44.63 18.63
CA CYS A 8 34.84 -43.38 18.55
C CYS A 8 34.11 -43.32 17.19
N LEU A 9 32.81 -43.04 17.20
CA LEU A 9 32.19 -42.39 16.05
C LEU A 9 31.14 -41.40 16.54
N VAL A 10 31.64 -40.21 16.82
CA VAL A 10 30.87 -38.97 16.98
C VAL A 10 30.22 -38.70 15.62
N VAL A 11 28.93 -39.02 15.47
CA VAL A 11 28.15 -38.56 14.32
C VAL A 11 27.59 -37.19 14.67
N SER A 12 28.36 -36.17 14.34
CA SER A 12 27.88 -34.82 14.14
C SER A 12 26.97 -34.82 12.91
N LEU A 13 25.65 -34.64 13.08
CA LEU A 13 24.83 -34.08 12.02
C LEU A 13 24.14 -32.82 12.54
N VAL A 14 24.86 -31.73 12.33
CA VAL A 14 24.39 -30.36 12.34
C VAL A 14 23.12 -30.30 11.48
N TRP A 15 21.94 -30.26 12.12
CA TRP A 15 20.70 -29.82 11.49
C TRP A 15 20.74 -28.29 11.33
N GLY A 16 21.75 -27.83 10.59
CA GLY A 16 21.85 -26.49 10.04
C GLY A 16 21.26 -26.53 8.65
N MET A 17 19.95 -26.71 8.56
CA MET A 17 19.18 -26.38 7.36
C MET A 17 18.01 -25.53 7.81
N GLY A 18 18.28 -24.23 7.85
CA GLY A 18 17.24 -23.22 7.82
C GLY A 18 16.43 -23.46 6.55
N LEU A 19 15.28 -24.10 6.72
CA LEU A 19 14.17 -23.88 5.82
C LEU A 19 13.76 -22.44 6.06
N GLY A 20 14.32 -21.55 5.23
CA GLY A 20 13.77 -20.21 5.10
C GLY A 20 12.31 -20.39 4.74
N SER A 21 11.43 -20.11 5.70
CA SER A 21 10.01 -19.94 5.45
C SER A 21 9.89 -18.71 4.56
N GLU A 22 10.05 -18.89 3.25
CA GLU A 22 9.63 -17.91 2.28
C GLU A 22 8.12 -17.85 2.38
N SER A 23 7.64 -16.93 3.22
CA SER A 23 6.21 -16.70 3.41
C SER A 23 5.57 -16.51 2.04
N PRO A 24 4.53 -17.28 1.68
CA PRO A 24 3.83 -17.10 0.41
C PRO A 24 3.26 -15.68 0.23
N ALA A 25 3.20 -14.88 1.31
CA ALA A 25 2.95 -13.45 1.29
C ALA A 25 3.90 -12.66 0.36
N ALA A 26 5.15 -13.12 0.16
CA ALA A 26 6.11 -12.44 -0.71
C ALA A 26 5.78 -12.60 -2.21
N ALA A 27 5.01 -13.62 -2.60
CA ALA A 27 4.64 -13.89 -3.99
C ALA A 27 3.45 -13.05 -4.49
N GLN A 28 2.80 -12.28 -3.61
CA GLN A 28 1.77 -11.30 -3.98
C GLN A 28 2.38 -9.93 -4.34
N THR A 29 3.57 -9.91 -4.93
CA THR A 29 4.36 -8.70 -5.24
C THR A 29 3.88 -7.94 -6.48
N GLY A 30 2.58 -7.92 -6.69
CA GLY A 30 1.88 -6.90 -7.47
C GLY A 30 0.69 -6.45 -6.64
N PRO A 31 0.22 -5.20 -6.74
CA PRO A 31 -1.03 -4.85 -6.10
C PRO A 31 -2.04 -5.90 -6.59
N GLY A 32 -2.62 -6.67 -5.65
CA GLY A 32 -3.75 -7.53 -5.97
C GLY A 32 -4.77 -6.72 -6.74
N ARG A 33 -5.67 -7.35 -7.49
CA ARG A 33 -6.73 -6.57 -8.14
C ARG A 33 -7.48 -5.80 -7.04
N VAL A 34 -7.29 -4.47 -6.97
CA VAL A 34 -7.91 -3.61 -5.97
C VAL A 34 -9.00 -2.80 -6.64
N ASP A 35 -10.21 -2.93 -6.13
CA ASP A 35 -11.30 -2.02 -6.46
C ASP A 35 -11.32 -0.86 -5.46
N VAL A 36 -11.57 0.35 -5.96
CA VAL A 36 -11.53 1.57 -5.15
C VAL A 36 -12.87 2.27 -5.18
N PHE A 37 -13.41 2.54 -4.00
CA PHE A 37 -14.66 3.28 -3.81
C PHE A 37 -14.41 4.52 -2.95
N VAL A 38 -15.08 5.62 -3.28
CA VAL A 38 -15.00 6.87 -2.51
C VAL A 38 -16.40 7.24 -2.06
N GLU A 39 -16.57 7.35 -0.76
CA GLU A 39 -17.77 7.93 -0.14
C GLU A 39 -17.40 9.33 0.36
N GLN A 40 -18.11 10.36 -0.11
CA GLN A 40 -17.79 11.74 0.21
C GLN A 40 -19.01 12.48 0.77
N ASN A 41 -18.82 13.14 1.91
CA ASN A 41 -19.72 14.17 2.39
C ASN A 41 -19.40 15.50 1.71
N LEU A 42 -20.27 15.93 0.79
CA LEU A 42 -20.06 17.14 -0.01
C LEU A 42 -20.13 18.44 0.82
N ALA A 43 -20.80 18.43 1.97
CA ALA A 43 -20.93 19.62 2.82
C ALA A 43 -19.66 19.89 3.65
N THR A 44 -18.98 18.83 4.10
CA THR A 44 -17.77 18.93 4.94
C THR A 44 -16.48 18.62 4.18
N GLY A 45 -16.58 18.01 2.99
CA GLY A 45 -15.44 17.44 2.27
C GLY A 45 -14.84 16.21 2.96
N ALA A 46 -15.40 15.73 4.08
CA ALA A 46 -14.96 14.48 4.68
C ALA A 46 -15.23 13.31 3.72
N ALA A 47 -14.29 12.39 3.58
CA ALA A 47 -14.42 11.24 2.71
C ALA A 47 -13.80 9.98 3.32
N SER A 48 -14.32 8.84 2.87
CA SER A 48 -13.75 7.51 3.13
C SER A 48 -13.36 6.90 1.79
N ILE A 49 -12.09 6.54 1.65
CA ILE A 49 -11.57 5.82 0.49
C ILE A 49 -11.45 4.34 0.89
N TYR A 50 -12.19 3.48 0.22
CA TYR A 50 -12.17 2.04 0.43
C TYR A 50 -11.32 1.39 -0.65
N PHE A 51 -10.22 0.76 -0.24
CA PHE A 51 -9.42 -0.13 -1.08
C PHE A 51 -9.86 -1.56 -0.79
N VAL A 52 -10.47 -2.23 -1.76
CA VAL A 52 -11.03 -3.58 -1.60
C VAL A 52 -10.20 -4.55 -2.42
N ASP A 53 -9.61 -5.54 -1.75
CA ASP A 53 -8.98 -6.67 -2.43
C ASP A 53 -10.06 -7.49 -3.14
N ALA A 54 -10.03 -7.53 -4.48
CA ALA A 54 -11.09 -8.14 -5.28
C ALA A 54 -11.10 -9.68 -5.22
N LEU A 55 -10.06 -10.30 -4.66
CA LEU A 55 -9.98 -11.76 -4.48
C LEU A 55 -10.62 -12.20 -3.16
N THR A 56 -10.44 -11.40 -2.11
CA THR A 56 -10.80 -11.74 -0.72
C THR A 56 -11.97 -10.92 -0.18
N GLY A 57 -12.26 -9.76 -0.78
CA GLY A 57 -13.24 -8.78 -0.30
C GLY A 57 -12.76 -7.97 0.92
N LEU A 58 -11.52 -8.16 1.36
CA LEU A 58 -10.98 -7.40 2.50
C LEU A 58 -10.80 -5.93 2.12
N SER A 59 -11.27 -5.04 3.00
CA SER A 59 -11.20 -3.61 2.79
C SER A 59 -10.20 -2.92 3.73
N ARG A 60 -9.44 -1.99 3.16
CA ARG A 60 -8.68 -0.98 3.89
C ARG A 60 -9.36 0.36 3.67
N VAL A 61 -9.67 1.06 4.75
CA VAL A 61 -10.31 2.38 4.69
C VAL A 61 -9.30 3.47 5.03
N VAL A 62 -9.21 4.49 4.19
CA VAL A 62 -8.47 5.72 4.45
C VAL A 62 -9.46 6.85 4.65
N SER A 63 -9.50 7.40 5.86
CA SER A 63 -10.29 8.59 6.17
C SER A 63 -9.56 9.84 5.68
N VAL A 64 -10.28 10.70 4.98
CA VAL A 64 -9.79 11.95 4.42
C VAL A 64 -10.63 13.10 4.94
N GLU A 65 -9.95 14.07 5.56
CA GLU A 65 -10.60 15.32 5.95
C GLU A 65 -10.52 16.34 4.81
N ASN A 66 -11.64 17.00 4.52
CA ASN A 66 -11.71 18.09 3.54
C ASN A 66 -11.13 17.71 2.16
N GLY A 67 -11.31 16.48 1.68
CA GLY A 67 -10.83 16.03 0.38
C GLY A 67 -11.74 16.45 -0.77
N ARG A 68 -11.16 16.61 -1.96
CA ARG A 68 -11.86 16.79 -3.23
C ARG A 68 -11.03 16.25 -4.40
N ASP A 69 -11.68 16.17 -5.56
CA ASP A 69 -11.05 15.83 -6.84
C ASP A 69 -10.32 14.47 -6.81
N PHE A 70 -11.00 13.45 -6.30
CA PHE A 70 -10.43 12.10 -6.18
C PHE A 70 -10.25 11.45 -7.55
N THR A 71 -9.06 10.88 -7.80
CA THR A 71 -8.73 10.16 -9.04
C THR A 71 -7.86 8.95 -8.71
N LEU A 72 -8.22 7.76 -9.22
CA LEU A 72 -7.38 6.57 -9.13
C LEU A 72 -6.22 6.68 -10.14
N VAL A 73 -4.98 6.53 -9.65
CA VAL A 73 -3.76 6.56 -10.47
C VAL A 73 -2.90 5.37 -10.07
N GLY A 74 -2.85 4.33 -10.91
CA GLY A 74 -2.14 3.10 -10.59
C GLY A 74 -2.71 2.43 -9.35
N ASP A 75 -1.95 2.44 -8.26
CA ASP A 75 -2.23 1.78 -6.98
C ASP A 75 -2.63 2.74 -5.85
N TYR A 76 -2.78 4.04 -6.13
CA TYR A 76 -3.17 5.05 -5.15
C TYR A 76 -4.28 5.97 -5.66
N VAL A 77 -5.00 6.57 -4.73
CA VAL A 77 -5.95 7.65 -5.00
C VAL A 77 -5.27 8.99 -4.81
N LEU A 78 -5.19 9.77 -5.88
CA LEU A 78 -4.80 11.16 -5.85
C LEU A 78 -5.99 12.02 -5.43
N TYR A 79 -5.79 12.96 -4.52
CA TYR A 79 -6.82 13.92 -4.13
C TYR A 79 -6.21 15.24 -3.66
N GLN A 80 -7.02 16.29 -3.61
CA GLN A 80 -6.60 17.59 -3.08
C GLN A 80 -7.34 17.90 -1.77
N THR A 81 -6.62 18.40 -0.77
CA THR A 81 -7.23 18.91 0.47
C THR A 81 -7.77 20.32 0.25
N GLN A 82 -8.99 20.65 0.66
CA GLN A 82 -9.57 21.99 0.46
C GLN A 82 -8.88 23.07 1.30
N GLN A 83 -8.46 22.74 2.53
CA GLN A 83 -7.86 23.70 3.47
C GLN A 83 -6.50 24.21 2.97
N THR A 84 -5.58 23.31 2.63
CA THR A 84 -4.20 23.64 2.26
C THR A 84 -3.95 23.56 0.76
N GLY A 85 -4.87 22.95 0.00
CA GLY A 85 -4.71 22.63 -1.42
C GLY A 85 -3.52 21.76 -1.76
N LEU A 86 -2.96 21.07 -0.76
CA LEU A 86 -1.96 20.04 -0.99
C LEU A 86 -2.58 18.90 -1.77
N VAL A 87 -1.81 18.35 -2.69
CA VAL A 87 -2.17 17.13 -3.40
C VAL A 87 -1.54 15.97 -2.67
N LEU A 88 -2.38 15.02 -2.27
CA LEU A 88 -2.02 13.86 -1.46
C LEU A 88 -2.32 12.59 -2.24
N ARG A 89 -1.61 11.52 -1.86
CA ARG A 89 -1.80 10.15 -2.34
C ARG A 89 -2.27 9.31 -1.16
N ALA A 90 -3.42 8.66 -1.29
CA ALA A 90 -3.86 7.60 -0.39
C ALA A 90 -3.57 6.25 -1.02
N THR A 91 -2.92 5.35 -0.31
CA THR A 91 -2.49 4.03 -0.80
C THR A 91 -3.27 2.89 -0.12
N ALA A 92 -3.29 1.72 -0.76
CA ALA A 92 -4.01 0.54 -0.26
C ALA A 92 -3.45 -0.04 1.05
N ASP A 93 -2.21 0.31 1.43
CA ASP A 93 -1.64 0.01 2.76
C ASP A 93 -2.17 0.96 3.86
N GLY A 94 -2.99 1.95 3.48
CA GLY A 94 -3.62 2.92 4.36
C GLY A 94 -2.77 4.15 4.66
N ARG A 95 -1.67 4.37 3.94
CA ARG A 95 -0.86 5.58 4.11
C ARG A 95 -1.44 6.74 3.29
N THR A 96 -1.16 7.94 3.79
CA THR A 96 -1.43 9.19 3.09
C THR A 96 -0.15 10.01 3.04
N GLU A 97 0.25 10.42 1.84
CA GLU A 97 1.50 11.16 1.65
C GLU A 97 1.35 12.30 0.66
N PRO A 98 2.09 13.42 0.83
CA PRO A 98 2.21 14.44 -0.20
C PRO A 98 2.70 13.86 -1.52
N HIS A 99 2.05 14.28 -2.59
CA HIS A 99 2.45 13.89 -3.92
C HIS A 99 3.82 14.54 -4.29
N PRO A 100 4.81 13.80 -4.83
CA PRO A 100 6.19 14.28 -4.86
C PRO A 100 6.48 15.46 -5.80
N PHE A 101 5.64 15.68 -6.82
CA PHE A 101 5.85 16.74 -7.82
C PHE A 101 4.71 17.76 -7.92
N ILE A 102 3.45 17.32 -7.85
CA ILE A 102 2.28 18.21 -7.81
C ILE A 102 2.14 18.81 -6.42
N GLN A 103 2.89 19.87 -6.13
CA GLN A 103 2.76 20.65 -4.91
C GLN A 103 2.54 22.12 -5.25
N ARG A 104 1.82 22.85 -4.37
CA ARG A 104 1.74 24.30 -4.47
C ARG A 104 3.10 24.90 -4.06
N ALA A 105 4.00 25.05 -5.03
CA ALA A 105 5.21 25.83 -4.87
C ALA A 105 4.89 27.33 -4.87
N ALA A 106 5.81 28.16 -4.34
CA ALA A 106 5.69 29.61 -4.42
C ALA A 106 5.54 30.03 -5.90
N GLY A 107 4.37 30.59 -6.25
CA GLY A 107 4.00 30.96 -7.63
C GLY A 107 2.89 30.12 -8.26
N ILE A 108 2.56 28.93 -7.72
CA ILE A 108 1.44 28.11 -8.22
C ILE A 108 0.17 28.47 -7.44
N GLN A 109 -0.70 29.26 -8.07
CA GLN A 109 -1.93 29.75 -7.42
C GLN A 109 -3.06 28.73 -7.39
N SER A 110 -3.15 27.83 -8.38
CA SER A 110 -4.20 26.82 -8.47
C SER A 110 -3.75 25.55 -9.19
N VAL A 111 -4.37 24.44 -8.83
CA VAL A 111 -4.31 23.17 -9.56
C VAL A 111 -5.65 23.02 -10.28
N ARG A 112 -5.61 22.76 -11.59
CA ARG A 112 -6.80 22.50 -12.39
C ARG A 112 -6.84 21.03 -12.78
N TRP A 113 -7.88 20.34 -12.34
CA TRP A 113 -8.18 18.99 -12.79
C TRP A 113 -8.86 19.06 -14.15
N VAL A 114 -8.34 18.29 -15.11
CA VAL A 114 -8.88 18.23 -16.47
C VAL A 114 -9.04 16.77 -16.82
N VAL A 115 -10.23 16.39 -17.30
CA VAL A 115 -10.50 15.07 -17.85
C VAL A 115 -10.29 15.17 -19.36
N SER A 116 -9.47 14.28 -19.93
CA SER A 116 -9.34 14.22 -21.40
C SER A 116 -10.68 13.80 -22.01
N PRO A 117 -11.10 14.39 -23.13
CA PRO A 117 -12.34 14.00 -23.81
C PRO A 117 -12.28 12.57 -24.40
N ASP A 118 -11.09 11.96 -24.42
CA ASP A 118 -10.83 10.64 -24.99
C ASP A 118 -11.34 9.55 -24.02
N ARG A 119 -12.63 9.24 -24.15
CA ARG A 119 -13.25 8.01 -23.66
C ARG A 119 -13.30 6.96 -24.74
#